data_AF-A0A2S6PVN0-F1
#
_entry.id   AF-A0A2S6PVN0-F1
#
_cell.length_a   1.000
_cell.length_b   1.000
_cell.length_c   1.000
_cell.angle_alpha   90.00
_cell.angle_beta   90.00
_cell.angle_gamma   90.00
#
_symmetry.space_group_name_H-M   'P 1'
#
loop_
_entity.id
_entity.type
_entity.pdbx_description
1 polymer ?
#
loop_
_entity_poly.entity_id
_entity_poly.type
_entity_poly.pdbx_seq_one_letter_code
_entity_poly.pdbx_strand_id
1 'polypeptide(L)'
;METAQLTPDQLDTQASRLHDTDAWQRIVTGWQQTAREPAPPVSVPEDETRPAHPADWRDLLSVPVDRLVEDSLRALPPRLPRERPLPGRLGAVLPERLHAWRRIGQPDVRPSTHLGYARQILTEWGWQNTPYRLRNARGARCLCGAMLTAHRLGYGSLDAVDRAGAWMITELRSQGWPGLIGPWNRHSGRTAADALALIDATIRRASLAGH
;
A
#
# COMPACT_ATOMS: atom_id res chain seq x y z
N MET A 1 11.94 23.85 -41.03
CA MET A 1 13.10 23.10 -40.53
C MET A 1 12.54 21.98 -39.68
N GLU A 2 12.62 20.75 -40.18
CA GLU A 2 11.94 19.58 -39.62
C GLU A 2 12.77 19.03 -38.46
N THR A 3 12.30 19.15 -37.21
CA THR A 3 12.96 18.57 -36.05
C THR A 3 12.64 17.08 -35.99
N ALA A 4 13.57 16.24 -36.45
CA ALA A 4 13.45 14.79 -36.35
C ALA A 4 13.25 14.38 -34.87
N GLN A 5 12.24 13.55 -34.60
CA GLN A 5 12.01 12.99 -33.26
C GLN A 5 13.12 11.97 -32.93
N LEU A 6 14.03 12.35 -32.05
CA LEU A 6 15.09 11.48 -31.54
C LEU A 6 14.56 10.58 -30.43
N THR A 7 15.01 9.32 -30.39
CA THR A 7 14.78 8.47 -29.21
C THR A 7 15.63 8.95 -28.03
N PRO A 8 15.26 8.62 -26.77
CA PRO A 8 16.02 9.04 -25.59
C PRO A 8 17.51 8.69 -25.66
N ASP A 9 17.86 7.47 -26.08
CA ASP A 9 19.25 7.02 -26.19
C ASP A 9 20.03 7.76 -27.29
N GLN A 10 19.35 8.13 -28.38
CA GLN A 10 19.94 8.92 -29.46
C GLN A 10 20.20 10.35 -29.02
N LEU A 11 19.28 10.93 -28.25
CA LEU A 11 19.45 12.24 -27.64
C LEU A 11 20.64 12.23 -26.67
N ASP A 12 20.76 11.20 -25.83
CA ASP A 12 21.83 11.07 -24.84
C ASP A 12 23.20 10.90 -25.48
N THR A 13 23.28 10.11 -26.56
CA THR A 13 24.49 9.97 -27.36
C THR A 13 24.88 11.28 -28.05
N GLN A 14 23.92 12.04 -28.57
CA GLN A 14 24.18 13.34 -29.20
C GLN A 14 24.61 14.40 -28.17
N ALA A 15 23.98 14.41 -26.99
CA ALA A 15 24.36 15.29 -25.88
C ALA A 15 25.78 15.01 -25.40
N SER A 16 26.14 13.73 -25.26
CA SER A 16 27.50 13.31 -24.88
C SER A 16 28.55 13.79 -25.88
N ARG A 17 28.29 13.63 -27.19
CA ARG A 17 29.20 14.12 -28.23
C ARG A 17 29.34 15.63 -28.25
N LEU A 18 28.25 16.37 -27.98
CA LEU A 18 28.30 17.83 -27.89
C LEU A 18 29.15 18.28 -26.71
N HIS A 19 29.02 17.60 -25.56
CA HIS A 19 29.79 17.90 -24.35
C HIS A 19 31.31 17.85 -24.59
N ASP A 20 31.77 16.94 -25.44
CA ASP A 20 33.17 16.74 -25.78
C ASP A 20 33.72 17.74 -26.81
N THR A 21 32.91 18.68 -27.30
CA THR A 21 33.34 19.66 -28.31
C THR A 21 33.83 20.98 -27.71
N ASP A 22 34.76 21.63 -28.40
CA ASP A 22 35.19 23.01 -28.11
C ASP A 22 34.05 24.03 -28.22
N ALA A 23 32.96 23.68 -28.92
CA ALA A 23 31.76 24.51 -28.97
C ALA A 23 31.05 24.54 -27.61
N TRP A 24 30.95 23.39 -26.94
CA TRP A 24 30.40 23.31 -25.58
C TRP A 24 31.26 24.08 -24.58
N GLN A 25 32.59 23.93 -24.63
CA GLN A 25 33.50 24.68 -23.76
C GLN A 25 33.36 26.21 -23.95
N ARG A 26 33.17 26.68 -25.19
CA ARG A 26 32.91 28.11 -25.48
C ARG A 26 31.57 28.60 -24.94
N ILE A 27 30.53 27.77 -24.99
CA ILE A 27 29.21 28.11 -24.42
C ILE A 27 29.30 28.22 -22.90
N VAL A 28 29.90 27.23 -22.23
CA VAL A 28 30.03 27.18 -20.77
C VAL A 28 30.90 28.33 -20.24
N THR A 29 32.02 28.64 -20.90
CA THR A 29 32.86 29.80 -20.53
C THR A 29 32.15 31.13 -20.75
N GLY A 30 31.26 31.24 -21.74
CA GLY A 30 30.42 32.41 -21.98
C GLY A 30 29.31 32.63 -20.93
N TRP A 31 28.93 31.61 -20.16
CA TRP A 31 27.89 31.74 -19.12
C TRP A 31 28.34 32.62 -17.95
N GLN A 32 29.64 32.66 -17.64
CA GLN A 32 30.17 33.59 -16.63
C GLN A 32 30.00 35.07 -17.04
N GLN A 33 29.84 35.36 -18.32
CA GLN A 33 29.66 36.72 -18.84
C GLN A 33 28.19 37.13 -18.97
N THR A 34 27.26 36.16 -19.01
CA THR A 34 25.82 36.41 -19.19
C THR A 34 25.00 36.26 -17.90
N ALA A 35 25.53 35.58 -16.88
CA ALA A 35 24.91 35.53 -15.57
C ALA A 35 25.20 36.81 -14.78
N ARG A 36 24.30 37.80 -14.84
CA ARG A 36 24.30 38.89 -13.87
C ARG A 36 23.93 38.30 -12.51
N GLU A 37 24.80 38.48 -11.51
CA GLU A 37 24.57 37.98 -10.15
C GLU A 37 23.21 38.47 -9.63
N PRO A 38 22.30 37.57 -9.20
CA PRO A 38 20.98 37.96 -8.77
C PRO A 38 21.10 38.77 -7.47
N ALA A 39 20.58 40.00 -7.48
CA ALA A 39 20.47 40.80 -6.28
C ALA A 39 19.60 40.07 -5.24
N PRO A 40 19.90 40.20 -3.94
CA PRO A 40 19.11 39.57 -2.89
C PRO A 40 17.65 40.04 -2.96
N PRO A 41 16.66 39.16 -2.70
CA PRO A 41 15.26 39.52 -2.82
C PRO A 41 14.89 40.54 -1.75
N VAL A 42 14.25 41.63 -2.19
CA VAL A 42 13.53 42.56 -1.31
C VAL A 42 12.36 41.81 -0.69
N SER A 43 12.26 41.83 0.64
CA SER A 43 11.15 41.24 1.39
C SER A 43 9.83 41.92 1.03
N VAL A 44 8.92 41.16 0.44
CA VAL A 44 7.52 41.56 0.19
C VAL A 44 6.65 40.82 1.22
N PRO A 45 5.60 41.42 1.80
CA PRO A 45 4.85 40.78 2.87
C PRO A 45 4.09 39.55 2.36
N GLU A 46 4.10 38.50 3.17
CA GLU A 46 3.39 37.24 2.93
C GLU A 46 1.88 37.50 2.89
N ASP A 47 1.27 37.31 1.72
CA ASP A 47 -0.16 37.05 1.60
C ASP A 47 -0.35 35.62 1.07
N GLU A 48 -1.17 34.87 1.80
CA GLU A 48 -1.41 33.44 1.68
C GLU A 48 -1.85 33.04 0.25
N THR A 49 -0.92 32.56 -0.56
CA THR A 49 -1.25 31.82 -1.78
C THR A 49 -0.79 30.38 -1.63
N ARG A 50 -1.78 29.50 -1.47
CA ARG A 50 -1.65 28.03 -1.49
C ARG A 50 -0.77 27.59 -2.67
N PRO A 51 0.25 26.73 -2.48
CA PRO A 51 1.16 26.39 -3.57
C PRO A 51 0.40 25.61 -4.64
N ALA A 52 0.30 26.19 -5.84
CA ALA A 52 -0.06 25.46 -7.03
C ALA A 52 1.02 24.39 -7.26
N HIS A 53 0.61 23.13 -7.40
CA HIS A 53 1.53 22.09 -7.86
C HIS A 53 2.06 22.53 -9.24
N PRO A 54 3.39 22.58 -9.44
CA PRO A 54 3.95 22.95 -10.73
C PRO A 54 3.43 21.94 -11.77
N ALA A 55 2.77 22.46 -12.80
CA ALA A 55 2.15 21.65 -13.84
C ALA A 55 3.20 21.09 -14.82
N ASP A 56 4.38 21.70 -14.89
CA ASP A 56 5.52 21.27 -15.69
C ASP A 56 6.78 21.13 -14.81
N TRP A 57 7.63 20.15 -15.13
CA TRP A 57 8.88 19.89 -14.42
C TRP A 57 9.89 21.03 -14.59
N ARG A 58 9.76 21.85 -15.63
CA ARG A 58 10.61 23.03 -15.84
C ARG A 58 10.42 24.10 -14.77
N ASP A 59 9.22 24.20 -14.21
CA ASP A 59 8.93 25.14 -13.12
C ASP A 59 9.68 24.76 -11.85
N LEU A 60 9.97 23.46 -11.65
CA LEU A 60 10.76 22.96 -10.53
C LEU A 60 12.22 23.42 -10.58
N LEU A 61 12.78 23.69 -11.76
CA LEU A 61 14.17 24.14 -11.91
C LEU A 61 14.40 25.55 -11.35
N SER A 62 13.33 26.33 -11.15
CA SER A 62 13.40 27.67 -10.59
C SER A 62 13.15 27.70 -9.08
N VAL A 63 12.80 26.56 -8.47
CA VAL A 63 12.54 26.46 -7.02
C VAL A 63 13.86 26.10 -6.30
N PRO A 64 14.21 26.79 -5.19
CA PRO A 64 15.36 26.42 -4.39
C PRO A 64 15.33 24.96 -3.93
N VAL A 65 16.47 24.28 -3.93
CA VAL A 65 16.58 22.85 -3.56
C VAL A 65 15.99 22.58 -2.17
N ASP A 66 16.24 23.45 -1.19
CA ASP A 66 15.73 23.29 0.17
C ASP A 66 14.20 23.30 0.22
N ARG A 67 13.55 24.15 -0.59
CA ARG A 67 12.08 24.19 -0.73
C ARG A 67 11.54 22.92 -1.39
N LEU A 68 12.23 22.41 -2.43
CA LEU A 68 11.86 21.15 -3.07
C LEU A 68 11.96 19.97 -2.10
N VAL A 69 13.01 19.92 -1.28
CA VAL A 69 13.19 18.89 -0.25
C VAL A 69 12.10 18.99 0.79
N GLU A 70 11.81 20.19 1.30
CA GLU A 70 10.78 20.42 2.30
C GLU A 70 9.38 20.02 1.80
N ASP A 71 9.01 20.45 0.59
CA ASP A 71 7.72 20.11 -0.01
C ASP A 71 7.61 18.62 -0.33
N SER A 72 8.71 17.99 -0.76
CA SER A 72 8.76 16.53 -0.95
C SER A 72 8.58 15.79 0.37
N LEU A 73 9.24 16.23 1.45
CA LEU A 73 9.10 15.65 2.78
C LEU A 73 7.69 15.85 3.35
N ARG A 74 7.06 17.00 3.06
CA ARG A 74 5.68 17.30 3.46
C ARG A 74 4.66 16.50 2.65
N ALA A 75 4.96 16.19 1.39
CA ALA A 75 4.13 15.38 0.50
C ALA A 75 4.29 13.87 0.73
N LEU A 76 5.25 13.44 1.57
CA LEU A 76 5.35 12.03 1.95
C LEU A 76 4.02 11.58 2.60
N PRO A 77 3.48 10.42 2.19
CA PRO A 77 2.30 9.90 2.83
C PRO A 77 2.57 9.70 4.33
N PRO A 78 1.57 9.92 5.19
CA PRO A 78 1.72 9.71 6.61
C PRO A 78 2.25 8.30 6.86
N ARG A 79 3.25 8.21 7.75
CA ARG A 79 3.89 6.94 8.10
C ARG A 79 2.80 5.96 8.54
N LEU A 80 2.66 4.85 7.81
CA LEU A 80 1.72 3.79 8.19
C LEU A 80 1.98 3.39 9.65
N PRO A 81 0.93 3.27 10.49
CA PRO A 81 1.09 2.78 11.85
C PRO A 81 1.91 1.49 11.83
N ARG A 82 2.89 1.36 12.72
CA ARG A 82 3.69 0.12 12.83
C ARG A 82 2.71 -1.04 13.07
N GLU A 83 2.55 -1.90 12.07
CA GLU A 83 1.73 -3.10 12.21
C GLU A 83 2.36 -3.98 13.29
N ARG A 84 1.58 -4.21 14.35
CA ARG A 84 2.05 -5.01 15.47
C ARG A 84 2.08 -6.46 15.00
N PRO A 85 3.23 -7.17 15.07
CA PRO A 85 3.31 -8.54 14.59
C PRO A 85 2.33 -9.43 15.35
N LEU A 86 1.83 -10.46 14.67
CA LEU A 86 0.99 -11.46 15.29
C LEU A 86 1.76 -12.13 16.45
N PRO A 87 1.07 -12.53 17.53
CA PRO A 87 1.62 -13.48 18.47
C PRO A 87 2.14 -14.69 17.67
N GLY A 88 3.42 -15.05 17.76
CA GLY A 88 3.99 -16.16 16.99
C GLY A 88 3.27 -17.50 17.24
N ARG A 89 3.79 -18.62 16.73
CA ARG A 89 3.08 -19.93 16.75
C ARG A 89 2.55 -20.38 18.12
N LEU A 90 3.24 -20.06 19.22
CA LEU A 90 2.73 -20.33 20.57
C LEU A 90 1.45 -19.53 20.86
N GLY A 91 1.41 -18.27 20.45
CA GLY A 91 0.23 -17.41 20.55
C GLY A 91 -0.96 -17.87 19.71
N ALA A 92 -0.74 -18.65 18.65
CA ALA A 92 -1.79 -19.25 17.82
C ALA A 92 -2.65 -20.28 18.58
N VAL A 93 -2.02 -20.98 19.54
CA VAL A 93 -2.66 -22.02 20.36
C VAL A 93 -3.36 -21.42 21.57
N LEU A 94 -2.83 -20.32 22.10
CA LEU A 94 -3.37 -19.66 23.28
C LEU A 94 -4.83 -19.22 23.10
N PRO A 95 -5.66 -19.26 24.15
CA PRO A 95 -7.00 -18.69 24.13
C PRO A 95 -6.98 -17.21 23.75
N GLU A 96 -7.89 -16.79 22.88
CA GLU A 96 -7.90 -15.44 22.33
C GLU A 96 -8.14 -14.36 23.39
N ARG A 97 -8.76 -14.70 24.52
CA ARG A 97 -8.93 -13.81 25.69
C ARG A 97 -7.60 -13.30 26.25
N LEU A 98 -6.52 -14.07 26.11
CA LEU A 98 -5.18 -13.65 26.57
C LEU A 98 -4.59 -12.55 25.68
N HIS A 99 -5.17 -12.32 24.50
CA HIS A 99 -4.79 -11.24 23.60
C HIS A 99 -5.70 -10.02 23.71
N ALA A 100 -6.69 -10.03 24.62
CA ALA A 100 -7.72 -8.99 24.71
C ALA A 100 -7.16 -7.58 24.97
N TRP A 101 -6.00 -7.48 25.63
CA TRP A 101 -5.29 -6.22 25.89
C TRP A 101 -4.83 -5.51 24.61
N ARG A 102 -4.74 -6.22 23.48
CA ARG A 102 -4.39 -5.63 22.17
C ARG A 102 -5.50 -4.77 21.57
N ARG A 103 -6.72 -4.82 22.10
CA ARG A 103 -7.89 -4.08 21.58
C ARG A 103 -7.94 -2.61 21.96
N ILE A 104 -7.22 -2.19 22.99
CA ILE A 104 -7.41 -0.86 23.57
C ILE A 104 -7.00 0.22 22.55
N GLY A 105 -7.94 1.10 22.20
CA GLY A 105 -7.72 2.29 21.36
C GLY A 105 -7.68 2.05 19.85
N GLN A 106 -8.07 0.87 19.35
CA GLN A 106 -8.02 0.59 17.91
C GLN A 106 -9.27 1.09 17.18
N PRO A 107 -9.12 1.87 16.08
CA PRO A 107 -10.24 2.28 15.24
C PRO A 107 -10.81 1.09 14.46
N ASP A 108 -12.05 1.23 13.99
CA ASP A 108 -12.60 0.26 13.05
C ASP A 108 -11.84 0.29 11.72
N VAL A 109 -11.81 -0.85 11.02
CA VAL A 109 -11.03 -1.01 9.77
C VAL A 109 -11.93 -1.35 8.60
N ARG A 110 -11.42 -1.07 7.40
CA ARG A 110 -12.08 -1.45 6.16
C ARG A 110 -12.11 -2.99 6.00
N PRO A 111 -13.16 -3.57 5.41
CA PRO A 111 -13.23 -5.00 5.10
C PRO A 111 -11.97 -5.60 4.44
N SER A 112 -11.37 -4.94 3.44
CA SER A 112 -10.13 -5.40 2.79
C SER A 112 -8.96 -5.46 3.76
N THR A 113 -8.80 -4.44 4.61
CA THR A 113 -7.79 -4.42 5.68
C THR A 113 -8.01 -5.55 6.67
N HIS A 114 -9.26 -5.78 7.09
CA HIS A 114 -9.62 -6.90 7.98
C HIS A 114 -9.24 -8.26 7.37
N LEU A 115 -9.54 -8.44 6.08
CA LEU A 115 -9.18 -9.64 5.31
C LEU A 115 -7.66 -9.78 5.18
N GLY A 116 -6.91 -8.69 5.08
CA GLY A 116 -5.44 -8.67 5.12
C GLY A 116 -4.88 -9.30 6.41
N TYR A 117 -5.44 -8.93 7.57
CA TYR A 117 -5.04 -9.56 8.84
C TYR A 117 -5.47 -11.03 8.93
N ALA A 118 -6.66 -11.37 8.43
CA ALA A 118 -7.09 -12.76 8.35
C ALA A 118 -6.15 -13.58 7.44
N ARG A 119 -5.67 -13.01 6.33
CA ARG A 119 -4.66 -13.63 5.45
C ARG A 119 -3.37 -13.88 6.21
N GLN A 120 -2.86 -12.88 6.92
CA GLN A 120 -1.64 -13.03 7.71
C GLN A 120 -1.75 -14.15 8.74
N ILE A 121 -2.90 -14.24 9.45
CA ILE A 121 -3.18 -15.33 10.39
C ILE A 121 -3.15 -16.69 9.70
N LEU A 122 -3.77 -16.84 8.53
CA LEU A 122 -3.76 -18.11 7.79
C LEU A 122 -2.35 -18.51 7.35
N THR A 123 -1.53 -17.54 6.93
CA THR A 123 -0.14 -17.77 6.53
C THR A 123 0.73 -18.17 7.71
N GLU A 124 0.66 -17.42 8.82
CA GLU A 124 1.57 -17.62 9.96
C GLU A 124 1.15 -18.77 10.87
N TRP A 125 -0.14 -18.91 11.13
CA TRP A 125 -0.70 -19.88 12.08
C TRP A 125 -1.26 -21.12 11.39
N GLY A 126 -1.40 -21.07 10.06
CA GLY A 126 -1.84 -22.17 9.23
C GLY A 126 -3.35 -22.19 9.00
N TRP A 127 -3.72 -22.87 7.92
CA TRP A 127 -5.11 -23.11 7.53
C TRP A 127 -5.59 -24.51 7.93
N GLN A 128 -6.89 -24.66 8.19
CA GLN A 128 -7.54 -25.96 8.43
C GLN A 128 -8.98 -26.00 7.88
N ASN A 129 -9.41 -27.20 7.50
CA ASN A 129 -10.73 -27.50 6.96
C ASN A 129 -11.59 -28.43 7.84
N THR A 130 -11.22 -28.62 9.10
CA THR A 130 -11.97 -29.52 9.98
C THR A 130 -13.40 -29.00 10.16
N PRO A 131 -14.43 -29.85 9.95
CA PRO A 131 -15.82 -29.43 10.06
C PRO A 131 -16.15 -28.81 11.42
N TYR A 132 -16.95 -27.73 11.39
CA TYR A 132 -17.48 -27.04 12.57
C TYR A 132 -16.45 -26.55 13.58
N ARG A 133 -15.17 -26.44 13.19
CA ARG A 133 -14.11 -25.88 14.01
C ARG A 133 -13.58 -24.59 13.42
N LEU A 134 -13.52 -23.55 14.25
CA LEU A 134 -12.83 -22.29 13.90
C LEU A 134 -11.31 -22.42 14.01
N ARG A 135 -10.86 -23.37 14.83
CA ARG A 135 -9.46 -23.57 15.22
C ARG A 135 -9.18 -25.05 15.51
N ASN A 136 -8.02 -25.55 15.12
CA ASN A 136 -7.54 -26.88 15.51
C ASN A 136 -6.57 -26.82 16.71
N ALA A 137 -6.16 -27.97 17.23
CA ALA A 137 -5.25 -28.05 18.38
C ALA A 137 -3.87 -27.41 18.16
N ARG A 138 -3.43 -27.27 16.90
CA ARG A 138 -2.17 -26.62 16.52
C ARG A 138 -2.30 -25.11 16.31
N GLY A 139 -3.50 -24.55 16.47
CA GLY A 139 -3.74 -23.13 16.23
C GLY A 139 -3.95 -22.78 14.74
N ALA A 140 -4.14 -23.73 13.84
CA ALA A 140 -4.57 -23.40 12.48
C ALA A 140 -6.03 -22.95 12.49
N ARG A 141 -6.39 -22.00 11.61
CA ARG A 141 -7.74 -21.41 11.52
C ARG A 141 -8.43 -21.78 10.21
N CYS A 142 -9.76 -21.88 10.20
CA CYS A 142 -10.51 -21.80 8.95
C CYS A 142 -10.69 -20.34 8.54
N LEU A 143 -11.23 -20.05 7.35
CA LEU A 143 -11.48 -18.68 6.88
C LEU A 143 -12.26 -17.83 7.90
N CYS A 144 -13.42 -18.31 8.38
CA CYS A 144 -14.20 -17.61 9.40
C CYS A 144 -13.43 -17.47 10.72
N GLY A 145 -12.69 -18.51 11.11
CA GLY A 145 -11.86 -18.51 12.32
C GLY A 145 -10.75 -17.47 12.25
N ALA A 146 -10.15 -17.25 11.09
CA ALA A 146 -9.12 -16.24 10.88
C ALA A 146 -9.70 -14.82 10.98
N MET A 147 -10.84 -14.55 10.35
CA MET A 147 -11.53 -13.24 10.47
C MET A 147 -11.94 -12.93 11.91
N LEU A 148 -12.49 -13.92 12.64
CA LEU A 148 -12.83 -13.75 14.05
C LEU A 148 -11.60 -13.57 14.94
N THR A 149 -10.51 -14.25 14.59
CA THR A 149 -9.24 -14.12 15.31
C THR A 149 -8.66 -12.72 15.10
N ALA A 150 -8.70 -12.16 13.89
CA ALA A 150 -8.27 -10.79 13.61
C ALA A 150 -9.01 -9.78 14.50
N HIS A 151 -10.34 -9.88 14.57
CA HIS A 151 -11.15 -9.06 15.48
C HIS A 151 -10.73 -9.22 16.95
N ARG A 152 -10.52 -10.45 17.41
CA ARG A 152 -10.13 -10.72 18.81
C ARG A 152 -8.73 -10.22 19.15
N LEU A 153 -7.85 -10.10 18.15
CA LEU A 153 -6.53 -9.47 18.30
C LEU A 153 -6.58 -7.93 18.25
N GLY A 154 -7.75 -7.35 18.01
CA GLY A 154 -7.96 -5.90 17.96
C GLY A 154 -7.92 -5.29 16.57
N TYR A 155 -7.94 -6.11 15.53
CA TYR A 155 -8.05 -5.63 14.16
C TYR A 155 -9.53 -5.60 13.75
N GLY A 156 -10.13 -4.41 13.74
CA GLY A 156 -11.52 -4.22 13.32
C GLY A 156 -12.59 -4.61 14.33
N SER A 157 -13.80 -4.12 14.09
CA SER A 157 -15.01 -4.45 14.84
C SER A 157 -15.66 -5.76 14.35
N LEU A 158 -16.73 -6.19 15.04
CA LEU A 158 -17.57 -7.28 14.51
C LEU A 158 -18.29 -6.89 13.22
N ASP A 159 -18.63 -5.61 13.05
CA ASP A 159 -19.19 -5.11 11.79
C ASP A 159 -18.20 -5.26 10.63
N ALA A 160 -16.91 -4.98 10.86
CA ALA A 160 -15.86 -5.23 9.87
C ALA A 160 -15.75 -6.73 9.52
N VAL A 161 -15.92 -7.63 10.49
CA VAL A 161 -15.97 -9.08 10.25
C VAL A 161 -17.15 -9.45 9.36
N ASP A 162 -18.35 -8.94 9.66
CA ASP A 162 -19.57 -9.26 8.90
C ASP A 162 -19.49 -8.73 7.47
N ARG A 163 -19.03 -7.48 7.29
CA ARG A 163 -18.79 -6.90 5.96
C ARG A 163 -17.71 -7.65 5.18
N ALA A 164 -16.61 -8.04 5.81
CA ALA A 164 -15.59 -8.89 5.19
C ALA A 164 -16.15 -10.26 4.78
N GLY A 165 -16.99 -10.86 5.62
CA GLY A 165 -17.70 -12.10 5.30
C GLY A 165 -18.62 -11.96 4.09
N ALA A 166 -19.35 -10.85 3.99
CA ALA A 166 -20.20 -10.55 2.84
C ALA A 166 -19.39 -10.45 1.53
N TRP A 167 -18.24 -9.77 1.54
CA TRP A 167 -17.34 -9.72 0.39
C TRP A 167 -16.83 -11.10 -0.02
N MET A 168 -16.52 -11.96 0.95
CA MET A 168 -16.07 -13.33 0.66
C MET A 168 -17.18 -14.19 0.06
N ILE A 169 -18.43 -14.03 0.52
CA ILE A 169 -19.59 -14.70 -0.10
C ILE A 169 -19.79 -14.20 -1.53
N THR A 170 -19.64 -12.90 -1.79
CA THR A 170 -19.71 -12.33 -3.14
C THR A 170 -18.61 -12.89 -4.04
N GLU A 171 -17.38 -12.99 -3.56
CA GLU A 171 -16.28 -13.57 -4.32
C GLU A 171 -16.53 -15.06 -4.61
N LEU A 172 -16.98 -15.84 -3.62
CA LEU A 172 -17.35 -17.24 -3.81
C LEU A 172 -18.43 -17.43 -4.87
N ARG A 173 -19.48 -16.60 -4.85
CA ARG A 173 -20.53 -16.61 -5.87
C ARG A 173 -19.99 -16.30 -7.26
N SER A 174 -19.06 -15.35 -7.37
CA SER A 174 -18.41 -15.01 -8.63
C SER A 174 -17.57 -16.16 -9.19
N GLN A 175 -17.04 -17.03 -8.32
CA GLN A 175 -16.33 -18.27 -8.69
C GLN A 175 -17.26 -19.47 -8.90
N GLY A 176 -18.58 -19.26 -8.93
CA GLY A 176 -19.58 -20.32 -9.15
C GLY A 176 -19.93 -21.13 -7.91
N TRP A 177 -19.53 -20.72 -6.70
CA TRP A 177 -19.92 -21.38 -5.46
C TRP A 177 -21.18 -20.74 -4.85
N PRO A 178 -22.33 -21.44 -4.82
CA PRO A 178 -23.58 -20.85 -4.32
C PRO A 178 -23.73 -20.87 -2.79
N GLY A 179 -22.89 -21.66 -2.09
CA GLY A 179 -23.00 -21.87 -0.65
C GLY A 179 -22.27 -20.83 0.21
N LEU A 180 -22.30 -21.06 1.52
CA LEU A 180 -21.59 -20.23 2.50
C LEU A 180 -20.09 -20.57 2.57
N ILE A 181 -19.33 -19.71 3.26
CA ILE A 181 -17.87 -19.85 3.48
C ILE A 181 -17.54 -21.17 4.21
N GLY A 182 -18.32 -21.55 5.23
CA GLY A 182 -18.10 -22.77 6.02
C GLY A 182 -18.13 -24.04 5.18
N PRO A 183 -19.22 -24.31 4.42
CA PRO A 183 -19.29 -25.39 3.44
C PRO A 183 -18.18 -25.39 2.40
N TRP A 184 -17.80 -24.22 1.88
CA TRP A 184 -16.67 -24.11 0.95
C TRP A 184 -15.36 -24.57 1.60
N ASN A 185 -15.06 -24.05 2.79
CA ASN A 185 -13.80 -24.31 3.50
C ASN A 185 -13.61 -25.79 3.83
N ARG A 186 -14.69 -26.53 4.05
CA ARG A 186 -14.69 -27.97 4.38
C ARG A 186 -14.89 -28.89 3.17
N HIS A 187 -15.02 -28.34 1.97
CA HIS A 187 -15.19 -29.15 0.77
C HIS A 187 -13.95 -30.01 0.52
N SER A 188 -14.15 -31.26 0.11
CA SER A 188 -13.06 -32.19 -0.21
C SER A 188 -12.20 -31.61 -1.33
N GLY A 189 -10.88 -31.73 -1.20
CA GLY A 189 -9.93 -31.22 -2.20
C GLY A 189 -9.53 -29.75 -2.02
N ARG A 190 -10.12 -29.02 -1.07
CA ARG A 190 -9.63 -27.67 -0.73
C ARG A 190 -8.31 -27.72 -0.01
N THR A 191 -7.42 -26.81 -0.39
CA THR A 191 -6.07 -26.66 0.15
C THR A 191 -5.90 -25.32 0.85
N ALA A 192 -4.80 -25.19 1.60
CA ALA A 192 -4.40 -23.90 2.17
C ALA A 192 -4.16 -22.85 1.06
N ALA A 193 -3.61 -23.27 -0.08
CA ALA A 193 -3.38 -22.39 -1.22
C ALA A 193 -4.71 -21.85 -1.79
N ASP A 194 -5.74 -22.69 -1.90
CA ASP A 194 -7.08 -22.24 -2.34
C ASP A 194 -7.66 -21.21 -1.38
N ALA A 195 -7.53 -21.42 -0.07
CA ALA A 195 -8.03 -20.48 0.93
C ALA A 195 -7.31 -19.13 0.86
N LEU A 196 -5.99 -19.15 0.64
CA LEU A 196 -5.20 -17.94 0.44
C LEU A 196 -5.51 -17.26 -0.90
N ALA A 197 -5.76 -18.02 -1.97
CA ALA A 197 -6.16 -17.45 -3.25
C ALA A 197 -7.54 -16.78 -3.16
N LEU A 198 -8.50 -17.40 -2.47
CA LEU A 198 -9.82 -16.84 -2.23
C LEU A 198 -9.73 -15.53 -1.42
N ILE A 199 -8.95 -15.50 -0.34
CA ILE A 199 -8.82 -14.29 0.48
C ILE A 199 -8.15 -13.17 -0.32
N ASP A 200 -7.14 -13.49 -1.13
CA ASP A 200 -6.46 -12.50 -2.00
C ASP A 200 -7.40 -11.91 -3.06
N ALA A 201 -8.21 -12.75 -3.71
CA ALA A 201 -9.20 -12.30 -4.67
C ALA A 201 -10.25 -11.40 -3.99
N THR A 202 -10.69 -11.79 -2.80
CA THR A 202 -11.65 -11.01 -2.01
C THR A 202 -11.07 -9.66 -1.58
N ILE A 203 -9.81 -9.62 -1.11
CA ILE A 203 -9.10 -8.38 -0.76
C ILE A 203 -9.05 -7.46 -1.97
N ARG A 204 -8.60 -7.96 -3.13
CA ARG A 204 -8.53 -7.15 -4.36
C ARG A 204 -9.89 -6.58 -4.72
N ARG A 205 -10.95 -7.41 -4.71
CA ARG A 205 -12.30 -6.97 -5.03
C ARG A 205 -12.80 -5.87 -4.07
N ALA A 206 -12.66 -6.09 -2.77
CA ALA A 206 -13.09 -5.12 -1.76
C ALA A 206 -12.31 -3.80 -1.89
N SER A 207 -10.98 -3.87 -2.04
CA SER A 207 -10.13 -2.69 -2.21
C SER A 207 -10.49 -1.87 -3.44
N LEU A 208 -10.75 -2.52 -4.58
CA LEU A 208 -11.19 -1.84 -5.80
C LEU A 208 -12.55 -1.14 -5.65
N ALA A 209 -13.40 -1.63 -4.74
CA ALA A 209 -14.67 -1.00 -4.39
C ALA A 209 -14.55 0.04 -3.26
N GLY A 210 -13.34 0.35 -2.79
CA GLY A 210 -13.11 1.30 -1.68
C GLY A 210 -13.38 0.74 -0.29
N HIS A 211 -13.56 -0.58 -0.17
CA HIS A 211 -13.83 -1.31 1.07
C HIS A 211 -12.63 -2.14 1.52
#